data_AF-A0A162NNL7-F1
#
_entry.id   AF-A0A162NNL7-F1
#
_cell.length_a   1.000
_cell.length_b   1.000
_cell.length_c   1.000
_cell.angle_alpha   90.00
_cell.angle_beta   90.00
_cell.angle_gamma   90.00
#
_symmetry.space_group_name_H-M   'P 1'
#
loop_
_entity.id
_entity.type
_entity.pdbx_description
1 polymer ?
#
loop_
_entity_poly.entity_id
_entity_poly.type
_entity_poly.pdbx_seq_one_letter_code
_entity_poly.pdbx_strand_id
1 'polypeptide(L)'
;MLLKIWNFSIKNDQYDPKTLKDAIKQVVKEQLGDENAPLFEAESPSCKVFVLATRQDAANNRAPIFLRSYRQPRAMSEIANIPIWQAARATSAAPAFFPPIRVGKVNLIDGGMQANNPLGWLWTEVLGTFGLARQTNCFLSIGTGMPSNQALSKFGLIGSPLTSNSTEKALASIATNTEISNILFQAVIDAYAPLPGVRKYWRLNVATKQDGKDDFQSPEAHDDTKALEYLMVLTDKDIKDLALFIQGCADALSVKK
;
A
#
# COMPACT_ATOMS: atom_id res chain seq x y z
N MET A 1 32.12 -14.59 9.57
CA MET A 1 32.27 -13.23 10.16
C MET A 1 30.87 -12.62 10.21
N LEU A 2 30.21 -12.76 11.37
CA LEU A 2 28.79 -12.44 11.55
C LEU A 2 28.61 -10.92 11.55
N LEU A 3 27.96 -10.39 10.52
CA LEU A 3 27.45 -9.01 10.51
C LEU A 3 26.52 -8.84 11.71
N LYS A 4 26.94 -8.04 12.69
CA LYS A 4 26.04 -7.49 13.71
C LYS A 4 25.07 -6.54 12.99
N ILE A 5 23.95 -7.11 12.54
CA ILE A 5 22.84 -6.40 11.92
C ILE A 5 22.20 -5.54 13.01
N TRP A 6 22.24 -4.22 12.80
CA TRP A 6 21.27 -3.22 13.24
C TRP A 6 20.36 -3.65 14.40
N ASN A 7 20.83 -3.43 15.63
CA ASN A 7 19.90 -3.30 16.75
C ASN A 7 19.12 -2.00 16.55
N PHE A 8 17.98 -2.08 15.85
CA PHE A 8 16.90 -1.13 16.07
C PHE A 8 16.51 -1.24 17.55
N SER A 9 17.12 -0.39 18.38
CA SER A 9 16.53 -0.07 19.67
C SER A 9 15.23 0.64 19.35
N ILE A 10 14.12 -0.10 19.33
CA ILE A 10 12.76 0.43 19.25
C ILE A 10 12.61 1.34 20.47
N LYS A 11 12.86 2.65 20.27
CA LYS A 11 12.27 3.68 21.14
C LYS A 11 10.77 3.41 21.12
N ASN A 12 10.10 3.54 22.27
CA ASN A 12 8.65 3.41 22.44
C ASN A 12 7.90 3.72 21.15
N ASP A 13 7.03 2.80 20.71
CA ASP A 13 6.18 3.00 19.55
C ASP A 13 5.50 4.38 19.63
N GLN A 14 5.47 5.09 18.50
CA GLN A 14 4.96 6.47 18.49
C GLN A 14 3.49 6.55 18.90
N TYR A 15 2.70 5.51 18.60
CA TYR A 15 1.27 5.47 18.84
C TYR A 15 0.81 4.20 19.55
N ASP A 16 -0.20 4.33 20.41
CA ASP A 16 -0.87 3.20 21.04
C ASP A 16 -1.67 2.40 19.98
N PRO A 17 -1.32 1.13 19.71
CA PRO A 17 -2.07 0.31 18.76
C PRO A 17 -3.51 0.04 19.20
N LYS A 18 -3.85 0.21 20.49
CA LYS A 18 -5.20 0.04 21.00
C LYS A 18 -6.15 1.09 20.43
N THR A 19 -5.73 2.35 20.31
CA THR A 19 -6.55 3.43 19.77
C THR A 19 -6.97 3.13 18.33
N LEU A 20 -6.02 2.75 17.46
CA LEU A 20 -6.32 2.39 16.07
C LEU A 20 -7.21 1.15 15.99
N LYS A 21 -6.91 0.11 16.79
CA LYS A 21 -7.72 -1.11 16.88
C LYS A 21 -9.18 -0.79 17.26
N ASP A 22 -9.38 0.01 18.30
CA ASP A 22 -10.71 0.34 18.82
C ASP A 22 -11.50 1.19 17.80
N ALA A 23 -10.83 2.14 17.13
CA ALA A 23 -11.45 2.93 16.05
C ALA A 23 -11.88 2.05 14.87
N ILE A 24 -11.04 1.12 14.42
CA ILE A 24 -11.40 0.19 13.34
C ILE A 24 -12.57 -0.70 13.79
N LYS A 25 -12.52 -1.26 15.00
CA LYS A 25 -13.61 -2.09 15.54
C LYS A 25 -14.93 -1.36 15.60
N GLN A 26 -14.91 -0.09 15.98
CA GLN A 26 -16.09 0.76 15.99
C GLN A 26 -16.69 0.86 14.59
N VAL A 27 -15.90 1.22 13.57
CA VAL A 27 -16.37 1.30 12.18
C VAL A 27 -16.93 -0.05 11.70
N VAL A 28 -16.23 -1.15 11.96
CA VAL A 28 -16.69 -2.49 11.57
C VAL A 28 -18.02 -2.83 12.24
N LYS A 29 -18.19 -2.52 13.53
CA LYS A 29 -19.46 -2.73 14.25
C LYS A 29 -20.59 -1.87 13.68
N GLU A 30 -20.32 -0.61 13.36
CA GLU A 30 -21.31 0.29 12.78
C GLU A 30 -21.77 -0.16 11.39
N GLN A 31 -20.86 -0.68 10.57
CA GLN A 31 -21.18 -1.11 9.20
C GLN A 31 -21.76 -2.53 9.12
N LEU A 32 -21.32 -3.45 9.99
CA LEU A 32 -21.62 -4.89 9.87
C LEU A 32 -22.36 -5.47 11.08
N GLY A 33 -22.55 -4.70 12.16
CA GLY A 33 -23.18 -5.18 13.40
C GLY A 33 -22.29 -6.06 14.29
N ASP A 34 -21.08 -6.43 13.85
CA ASP A 34 -20.13 -7.25 14.60
C ASP A 34 -18.71 -6.67 14.49
N GLU A 35 -18.16 -6.18 15.61
CA GLU A 35 -16.79 -5.65 15.67
C GLU A 35 -15.69 -6.68 15.33
N ASN A 36 -16.01 -7.98 15.38
CA ASN A 36 -15.12 -9.08 15.02
C ASN A 36 -15.52 -9.78 13.72
N ALA A 37 -16.32 -9.12 12.87
CA ALA A 37 -16.73 -9.65 11.58
C ALA A 37 -15.51 -10.21 10.81
N PRO A 38 -15.62 -11.43 10.25
CA PRO A 38 -14.54 -12.04 9.50
C PRO A 38 -14.27 -11.24 8.23
N LEU A 39 -13.01 -11.15 7.82
CA LEU A 39 -12.66 -10.60 6.51
C LEU A 39 -13.22 -11.47 5.39
N PHE A 40 -13.19 -12.79 5.56
CA PHE A 40 -13.78 -13.73 4.60
C PHE A 40 -15.30 -13.58 4.58
N GLU A 41 -15.84 -13.20 3.42
CA GLU A 41 -17.27 -12.98 3.23
C GLU A 41 -17.95 -14.25 2.71
N ALA A 42 -17.47 -14.77 1.57
CA ALA A 42 -18.06 -15.91 0.88
C ALA A 42 -17.06 -16.53 -0.10
N GLU A 43 -17.43 -17.67 -0.68
CA GLU A 43 -16.64 -18.31 -1.76
C GLU A 43 -16.53 -17.42 -2.99
N SER A 44 -17.57 -16.66 -3.32
CA SER A 44 -17.55 -15.70 -4.43
C SER A 44 -18.34 -14.42 -4.11
N PRO A 45 -17.77 -13.50 -3.32
CA PRO A 45 -18.37 -12.20 -3.10
C PRO A 45 -18.41 -11.39 -4.41
N SER A 46 -19.37 -10.46 -4.48
CA SER A 46 -19.57 -9.55 -5.61
C SER A 46 -18.36 -8.62 -5.80
N CYS A 47 -17.80 -8.14 -4.68
CA CYS A 47 -16.52 -7.43 -4.64
C CYS A 47 -15.48 -8.31 -3.94
N LYS A 48 -14.31 -8.45 -4.56
CA LYS A 48 -13.20 -9.24 -4.02
C LYS A 48 -12.16 -8.29 -3.45
N VAL A 49 -11.97 -8.34 -2.14
CA VAL A 49 -11.08 -7.43 -1.41
C VAL A 49 -9.88 -8.23 -0.89
N PHE A 50 -8.71 -7.62 -0.94
CA PHE A 50 -7.55 -8.09 -0.20
C PHE A 50 -6.75 -6.91 0.32
N VAL A 51 -6.03 -7.14 1.43
CA VAL A 51 -4.98 -6.26 1.93
C VAL A 51 -3.69 -7.07 2.09
N LEU A 52 -2.56 -6.38 2.15
CA LEU A 52 -1.24 -7.00 2.23
C LEU A 52 -0.59 -6.68 3.57
N ALA A 53 0.11 -7.66 4.13
CA ALA A 53 0.91 -7.45 5.32
C ALA A 53 2.26 -8.15 5.17
N THR A 54 3.30 -7.57 5.75
CA THR A 54 4.66 -8.10 5.63
C THR A 54 4.97 -8.97 6.83
N ARG A 55 5.58 -10.14 6.60
CA ARG A 55 6.12 -10.96 7.69
C ARG A 55 7.36 -10.31 8.29
N GLN A 56 7.29 -9.96 9.57
CA GLN A 56 8.40 -9.32 10.27
C GLN A 56 9.68 -10.17 10.24
N ASP A 57 9.54 -11.50 10.33
CA ASP A 57 10.66 -12.45 10.40
C ASP A 57 11.31 -12.76 9.04
N ALA A 58 10.71 -12.35 7.93
CA ALA A 58 11.09 -12.83 6.60
C ALA A 58 10.86 -11.80 5.48
N ALA A 59 10.83 -10.50 5.81
CA ALA A 59 10.52 -9.41 4.89
C ALA A 59 11.47 -9.30 3.66
N ASN A 60 12.64 -9.93 3.68
CA ASN A 60 13.60 -9.87 2.58
C ASN A 60 13.48 -11.01 1.56
N ASN A 61 12.91 -12.16 1.97
CA ASN A 61 12.98 -13.41 1.19
C ASN A 61 11.60 -14.05 0.97
N ARG A 62 10.52 -13.35 1.31
CA ARG A 62 9.14 -13.83 1.12
C ARG A 62 8.28 -12.75 0.48
N ALA A 63 7.25 -13.19 -0.25
CA ALA A 63 6.16 -12.33 -0.68
C ALA A 63 5.35 -11.82 0.53
N PRO A 64 4.62 -10.71 0.39
CA PRO A 64 3.68 -10.26 1.42
C PRO A 64 2.57 -11.29 1.61
N ILE A 65 2.04 -11.35 2.82
CA ILE A 65 0.85 -12.13 3.12
C ILE A 65 -0.37 -11.42 2.56
N PHE A 66 -1.15 -12.15 1.79
CA PHE A 66 -2.46 -11.74 1.33
C PHE A 66 -3.52 -12.09 2.36
N LEU A 67 -4.25 -11.08 2.80
CA LEU A 67 -5.43 -11.21 3.67
C LEU A 67 -6.65 -10.89 2.81
N ARG A 68 -7.47 -11.90 2.51
CA ARG A 68 -8.52 -11.83 1.46
C ARG A 68 -9.92 -11.98 2.03
N SER A 69 -10.90 -11.34 1.39
CA SER A 69 -12.33 -11.55 1.64
C SER A 69 -12.95 -12.73 0.87
N TYR A 70 -12.14 -13.39 0.03
CA TYR A 70 -12.56 -14.46 -0.87
C TYR A 70 -11.49 -15.55 -0.94
N ARG A 71 -11.89 -16.70 -1.48
CA ARG A 71 -10.97 -17.80 -1.76
C ARG A 71 -10.31 -17.60 -3.12
N GLN A 72 -8.98 -17.55 -3.14
CA GLN A 72 -8.22 -17.55 -4.40
C GLN A 72 -7.96 -19.01 -4.81
N PRO A 73 -8.43 -19.49 -5.98
CA PRO A 73 -8.39 -20.92 -6.32
C PRO A 73 -6.98 -21.50 -6.45
N ARG A 74 -5.97 -20.67 -6.74
CA ARG A 74 -4.60 -21.10 -7.03
C ARG A 74 -3.61 -20.87 -5.88
N ALA A 75 -4.04 -20.20 -4.81
CA ALA A 75 -3.21 -19.88 -3.66
C ALA A 75 -4.06 -19.88 -2.40
N MET A 76 -3.68 -20.72 -1.44
CA MET A 76 -4.32 -20.69 -0.12
C MET A 76 -3.85 -19.45 0.65
N SER A 77 -4.76 -18.85 1.42
CA SER A 77 -4.39 -17.82 2.37
C SER A 77 -3.54 -18.43 3.49
N GLU A 78 -2.38 -17.84 3.77
CA GLU A 78 -1.54 -18.25 4.91
C GLU A 78 -2.26 -18.05 6.26
N ILE A 79 -3.20 -17.10 6.29
CA ILE A 79 -4.02 -16.77 7.45
C ILE A 79 -5.49 -16.82 7.01
N ALA A 80 -6.21 -17.82 7.48
CA ALA A 80 -7.65 -17.96 7.25
C ALA A 80 -8.46 -17.30 8.37
N ASN A 81 -9.68 -16.85 8.05
CA ASN A 81 -10.67 -16.34 9.01
C ASN A 81 -10.18 -15.22 9.93
N ILE A 82 -9.30 -14.35 9.43
CA ILE A 82 -8.86 -13.17 10.15
C ILE A 82 -10.02 -12.16 10.26
N PRO A 83 -10.29 -11.57 11.44
CA PRO A 83 -11.25 -10.47 11.56
C PRO A 83 -10.81 -9.24 10.77
N ILE A 84 -11.76 -8.46 10.25
CA ILE A 84 -11.46 -7.23 9.47
C ILE A 84 -10.55 -6.28 10.25
N TRP A 85 -10.84 -6.06 11.55
CA TRP A 85 -10.03 -5.16 12.38
C TRP A 85 -8.57 -5.63 12.50
N GLN A 86 -8.35 -6.94 12.52
CA GLN A 86 -7.03 -7.52 12.69
C GLN A 86 -6.22 -7.42 11.38
N ALA A 87 -6.89 -7.61 10.24
CA ALA A 87 -6.29 -7.41 8.92
C ALA A 87 -5.93 -5.94 8.67
N ALA A 88 -6.84 -5.03 9.01
CA ALA A 88 -6.63 -3.58 8.91
C ALA A 88 -5.46 -3.12 9.80
N ARG A 89 -5.39 -3.58 11.07
CA ARG A 89 -4.23 -3.28 11.93
C ARG A 89 -2.93 -3.85 11.33
N ALA A 90 -2.95 -5.06 10.79
CA ALA A 90 -1.77 -5.69 10.21
C ALA A 90 -1.19 -4.89 9.04
N THR A 91 -2.03 -4.47 8.09
CA THR A 91 -1.58 -3.70 6.92
C THR A 91 -1.07 -2.31 7.27
N SER A 92 -1.42 -1.75 8.44
CA SER A 92 -1.04 -0.40 8.89
C SER A 92 0.03 -0.38 10.01
N ALA A 93 0.59 -1.54 10.37
CA ALA A 93 1.54 -1.66 11.48
C ALA A 93 2.97 -1.24 11.06
N ALA A 94 3.16 0.03 10.74
CA ALA A 94 4.43 0.57 10.27
C ALA A 94 5.51 0.56 11.37
N PRO A 95 6.72 -0.01 11.14
CA PRO A 95 7.73 -0.27 12.19
C PRO A 95 8.27 0.93 13.00
N ALA A 96 7.96 2.17 12.60
CA ALA A 96 8.27 3.38 13.38
C ALA A 96 7.08 3.93 14.19
N PHE A 97 5.86 3.54 13.80
CA PHE A 97 4.62 4.12 14.32
C PHE A 97 3.90 3.18 15.28
N PHE A 98 3.84 1.90 14.92
CA PHE A 98 3.09 0.89 15.65
C PHE A 98 3.91 -0.38 15.85
N PRO A 99 3.68 -1.10 16.96
CA PRO A 99 4.28 -2.41 17.14
C PRO A 99 3.68 -3.41 16.14
N PRO A 100 4.43 -4.46 15.77
CA PRO A 100 3.90 -5.57 14.97
C PRO A 100 2.65 -6.19 15.59
N ILE A 101 1.79 -6.79 14.74
CA ILE A 101 0.67 -7.60 15.20
C ILE A 101 0.97 -9.08 15.13
N ARG A 102 0.71 -9.79 16.23
CA ARG A 102 0.71 -11.25 16.21
C ARG A 102 -0.61 -11.77 15.65
N VAL A 103 -0.55 -12.56 14.59
CA VAL A 103 -1.68 -13.31 14.03
C VAL A 103 -1.29 -14.78 13.97
N GLY A 104 -1.91 -15.60 14.82
CA GLY A 104 -1.50 -16.99 15.01
C GLY A 104 -0.03 -17.10 15.43
N LYS A 105 0.81 -17.67 14.55
CA LYS A 105 2.24 -17.92 14.78
C LYS A 105 3.17 -16.89 14.13
N VAL A 106 2.61 -15.87 13.45
CA VAL A 106 3.40 -14.90 12.69
C VAL A 106 3.22 -13.50 13.26
N ASN A 107 4.28 -12.70 13.20
CA ASN A 107 4.21 -11.27 13.46
C ASN A 107 4.15 -10.54 12.11
N LEU A 108 3.16 -9.68 11.96
CA LEU A 108 2.93 -8.89 10.76
C LEU A 108 3.23 -7.42 11.04
N ILE A 109 3.85 -6.79 10.04
CA ILE A 109 4.07 -5.35 9.94
C ILE A 109 3.42 -4.84 8.66
N ASP A 110 3.42 -3.53 8.49
CA ASP A 110 2.81 -2.82 7.36
C ASP A 110 3.11 -3.45 6.00
N GLY A 111 2.07 -3.51 5.16
CA GLY A 111 2.18 -4.00 3.79
C GLY A 111 3.13 -3.14 2.93
N GLY A 112 3.26 -1.86 3.26
CA GLY A 112 4.14 -0.88 2.64
C GLY A 112 5.62 -1.26 2.67
N MET A 113 6.04 -2.17 3.54
CA MET A 113 7.42 -2.67 3.56
C MET A 113 7.78 -3.54 2.34
N GLN A 114 6.79 -4.07 1.63
CA GLN A 114 6.98 -4.90 0.43
C GLN A 114 6.06 -4.53 -0.74
N ALA A 115 4.95 -3.86 -0.46
CA ALA A 115 3.84 -3.70 -1.38
C ALA A 115 3.12 -2.35 -1.21
N ASN A 116 3.88 -1.26 -1.03
CA ASN A 116 3.30 0.07 -0.82
C ASN A 116 2.45 0.56 -2.01
N ASN A 117 2.73 0.05 -3.20
CA ASN A 117 1.82 0.10 -4.33
C ASN A 117 1.48 -1.36 -4.75
N PRO A 118 0.26 -1.85 -4.47
CA PRO A 118 -0.07 -3.26 -4.60
C PRO A 118 -0.42 -3.70 -6.04
N LEU A 119 -0.22 -2.87 -7.07
CA LEU A 119 -0.70 -3.14 -8.44
C LEU A 119 -0.21 -4.47 -9.04
N GLY A 120 1.08 -4.80 -8.88
CA GLY A 120 1.61 -6.08 -9.35
C GLY A 120 0.97 -7.28 -8.64
N TRP A 121 0.73 -7.14 -7.33
CA TRP A 121 0.05 -8.13 -6.52
C TRP A 121 -1.45 -8.23 -6.88
N LEU A 122 -2.11 -7.11 -7.15
CA LEU A 122 -3.48 -7.04 -7.64
C LEU A 122 -3.62 -7.77 -8.98
N TRP A 123 -2.71 -7.55 -9.93
CA TRP A 123 -2.79 -8.22 -11.22
C TRP A 123 -2.56 -9.73 -11.07
N THR A 124 -1.66 -10.15 -10.18
CA THR A 124 -1.49 -11.56 -9.81
C THR A 124 -2.79 -12.16 -9.25
N GLU A 125 -3.50 -11.43 -8.38
CA GLU A 125 -4.81 -11.84 -7.86
C GLU A 125 -5.87 -11.93 -8.96
N VAL A 126 -5.91 -10.97 -9.89
CA VAL A 126 -6.83 -11.00 -11.03
C VAL A 126 -6.59 -12.25 -11.87
N LEU A 127 -5.33 -12.54 -12.23
CA LEU A 127 -4.96 -13.69 -13.05
C LEU A 127 -5.24 -15.03 -12.34
N GLY A 128 -4.97 -15.09 -11.03
CA GLY A 128 -5.19 -16.26 -10.19
C GLY A 128 -6.66 -16.57 -9.95
N THR A 129 -7.48 -15.52 -9.78
CA THR A 129 -8.90 -15.63 -9.43
C THR A 129 -9.81 -15.77 -10.64
N PHE A 130 -9.52 -15.03 -11.70
CA PHE A 130 -10.40 -14.91 -12.86
C PHE A 130 -9.86 -15.58 -14.13
N GLY A 131 -8.61 -16.05 -14.10
CA GLY A 131 -7.94 -16.68 -15.23
C GLY A 131 -7.12 -15.71 -16.10
N LEU A 132 -6.21 -16.26 -16.91
CA LEU A 132 -5.24 -15.49 -17.69
C LEU A 132 -5.90 -14.67 -18.81
N ALA A 133 -7.03 -15.14 -19.34
CA ALA A 133 -7.77 -14.48 -20.41
C ALA A 133 -8.80 -13.46 -19.88
N ARG A 134 -8.82 -13.17 -18.56
CA ARG A 134 -9.74 -12.19 -18.00
C ARG A 134 -9.47 -10.83 -18.63
N GLN A 135 -10.43 -10.35 -19.42
CA GLN A 135 -10.43 -8.98 -19.89
C GLN A 135 -10.65 -8.06 -18.69
N THR A 136 -9.77 -7.08 -18.53
CA THR A 136 -9.88 -6.04 -17.52
C THR A 136 -9.98 -4.70 -18.23
N ASN A 137 -11.08 -3.99 -18.02
CA ASN A 137 -11.31 -2.69 -18.63
C ASN A 137 -10.50 -1.58 -17.96
N CYS A 138 -10.33 -1.67 -16.64
CA CYS A 138 -9.73 -0.60 -15.85
C CYS A 138 -8.93 -1.16 -14.68
N PHE A 139 -7.72 -0.64 -14.51
CA PHE A 139 -6.93 -0.67 -13.30
C PHE A 139 -6.82 0.77 -12.79
N LEU A 140 -7.55 1.08 -11.72
CA LEU A 140 -7.48 2.37 -11.04
C LEU A 140 -6.55 2.26 -9.83
N SER A 141 -5.50 3.07 -9.80
CA SER A 141 -4.60 3.22 -8.67
C SER A 141 -4.72 4.63 -8.08
N ILE A 142 -5.02 4.70 -6.80
CA ILE A 142 -5.11 5.97 -6.06
C ILE A 142 -3.92 6.02 -5.09
N GLY A 143 -3.09 7.05 -5.23
CA GLY A 143 -1.95 7.30 -4.35
C GLY A 143 -2.28 8.35 -3.28
N THR A 144 -1.49 8.34 -2.21
CA THR A 144 -1.61 9.24 -1.05
C THR A 144 -0.66 10.44 -1.16
N GLY A 145 -0.25 10.78 -2.37
CA GLY A 145 0.68 11.85 -2.69
C GLY A 145 2.08 11.39 -3.10
N MET A 146 2.92 12.33 -3.52
CA MET A 146 4.33 12.07 -3.88
C MET A 146 5.30 12.87 -2.99
N PRO A 147 6.20 12.19 -2.27
CA PRO A 147 7.18 12.88 -1.44
C PRO A 147 8.23 13.61 -2.29
N SER A 148 8.90 14.59 -1.69
CA SER A 148 10.07 15.21 -2.30
C SER A 148 11.23 14.21 -2.43
N ASN A 149 12.04 14.40 -3.46
CA ASN A 149 13.20 13.58 -3.73
C ASN A 149 14.14 13.50 -2.52
N GLN A 150 14.51 12.27 -2.15
CA GLN A 150 15.48 12.01 -1.08
C GLN A 150 16.82 11.62 -1.69
N ALA A 151 17.84 12.45 -1.45
CA ALA A 151 19.20 12.14 -1.89
C ALA A 151 19.80 11.02 -1.04
N LEU A 152 20.36 10.00 -1.68
CA LEU A 152 21.17 9.01 -1.00
C LEU A 152 22.54 9.65 -0.68
N SER A 153 22.73 10.11 0.55
CA SER A 153 24.04 10.63 0.99
C SER A 153 25.08 9.50 0.96
N LYS A 154 26.35 9.84 0.70
CA LYS A 154 27.47 8.87 0.70
C LYS A 154 27.39 7.96 1.94
N PHE A 155 27.29 6.65 1.71
CA PHE A 155 27.43 5.66 2.77
C PHE A 155 28.80 5.85 3.42
N GLY A 156 28.83 6.38 4.65
CA GLY A 156 30.01 6.25 5.49
C GLY A 156 30.32 4.77 5.70
N LEU A 157 31.58 4.46 6.03
CA LEU A 157 31.97 3.10 6.42
C LEU A 157 31.00 2.57 7.49
N ILE A 158 30.53 1.33 7.30
CA ILE A 158 29.65 0.61 8.22
C ILE A 158 30.25 0.71 9.63
N GLY A 159 29.55 1.37 10.56
CA GLY A 159 29.98 1.53 11.96
C GLY A 159 30.43 2.94 12.38
N SER A 160 30.39 3.95 11.52
CA SER A 160 30.61 5.34 11.93
C SER A 160 29.37 5.94 12.64
N PRO A 161 29.51 6.69 13.75
CA PRO A 161 28.39 7.35 14.45
C PRO A 161 27.70 8.46 13.63
N LEU A 162 28.23 8.80 12.45
CA LEU A 162 27.83 9.94 11.62
C LEU A 162 26.71 9.65 10.59
N THR A 163 26.13 8.44 10.55
CA THR A 163 25.12 8.06 9.53
C THR A 163 23.69 7.92 10.08
N SER A 164 23.26 8.82 10.97
CA SER A 164 22.19 8.51 11.93
C SER A 164 20.89 9.34 11.78
N ASN A 165 20.31 9.46 10.58
CA ASN A 165 18.87 9.78 10.37
C ASN A 165 18.54 9.97 8.87
N SER A 166 19.41 10.64 8.11
CA SER A 166 19.18 10.94 6.68
C SER A 166 19.27 9.69 5.81
N THR A 167 20.27 8.82 6.07
CA THR A 167 20.42 7.54 5.37
C THR A 167 19.27 6.58 5.66
N GLU A 168 18.78 6.55 6.90
CA GLU A 168 17.61 5.74 7.29
C GLU A 168 16.35 6.23 6.60
N LYS A 169 16.10 7.55 6.59
CA LYS A 169 14.97 8.14 5.84
C LYS A 169 15.05 7.85 4.34
N ALA A 170 16.24 7.93 3.75
CA ALA A 170 16.43 7.61 2.33
C ALA A 170 16.16 6.13 2.05
N LEU A 171 16.70 5.20 2.86
CA LEU A 171 16.42 3.77 2.71
C LEU A 171 14.95 3.44 2.94
N ALA A 172 14.30 4.07 3.92
CA ALA A 172 12.86 3.93 4.14
C ALA A 172 12.06 4.41 2.92
N SER A 173 12.39 5.58 2.35
CA SER A 173 11.72 6.12 1.15
C SER A 173 11.87 5.22 -0.08
N ILE A 174 12.98 4.49 -0.19
CA ILE A 174 13.20 3.48 -1.23
C ILE A 174 12.34 2.24 -0.97
N ALA A 175 12.32 1.75 0.27
CA ALA A 175 11.52 0.58 0.65
C ALA A 175 10.01 0.80 0.48
N THR A 176 9.54 2.01 0.78
CA THR A 176 8.14 2.42 0.66
C THR A 176 7.86 3.13 -0.66
N ASN A 177 8.70 2.96 -1.68
CA ASN A 177 8.49 3.60 -2.98
C ASN A 177 7.22 3.06 -3.67
N THR A 178 6.42 3.95 -4.24
CA THR A 178 5.19 3.61 -4.98
C THR A 178 5.32 3.81 -6.49
N GLU A 179 6.27 4.66 -6.91
CA GLU A 179 6.36 5.16 -8.28
C GLU A 179 7.08 4.20 -9.23
N ILE A 180 8.05 3.42 -8.76
CA ILE A 180 8.67 2.36 -9.58
C ILE A 180 7.62 1.31 -9.97
N SER A 181 6.79 0.88 -9.02
CA SER A 181 5.66 -0.01 -9.31
C SER A 181 4.67 0.63 -10.29
N ASN A 182 4.37 1.91 -10.15
CA ASN A 182 3.51 2.66 -11.06
C ASN A 182 4.05 2.66 -12.50
N ILE A 183 5.32 3.06 -12.69
CA ILE A 183 5.99 3.14 -14.00
C ILE A 183 6.05 1.76 -14.67
N LEU A 184 6.50 0.74 -13.93
CA LEU A 184 6.59 -0.62 -14.45
C LEU A 184 5.21 -1.16 -14.82
N PHE A 185 4.21 -0.95 -13.96
CA PHE A 185 2.86 -1.45 -14.19
C PHE A 185 2.22 -0.81 -15.43
N GLN A 186 2.38 0.51 -15.61
CA GLN A 186 1.91 1.22 -16.79
C GLN A 186 2.50 0.64 -18.08
N ALA A 187 3.81 0.38 -18.10
CA ALA A 187 4.50 -0.14 -19.27
C ALA A 187 4.04 -1.55 -19.67
N VAL A 188 3.73 -2.40 -18.68
CA VAL A 188 3.37 -3.81 -18.97
C VAL A 188 1.89 -4.01 -19.20
N ILE A 189 1.00 -3.28 -18.52
CA ILE A 189 -0.41 -3.65 -18.50
C ILE A 189 -1.13 -3.32 -19.81
N ASP A 190 -0.82 -2.17 -20.42
CA ASP A 190 -1.41 -1.80 -21.72
C ASP A 190 -0.85 -2.68 -22.85
N ALA A 191 0.36 -3.21 -22.69
CA ALA A 191 1.01 -4.11 -23.65
C ALA A 191 0.52 -5.57 -23.55
N TYR A 192 0.35 -6.10 -22.34
CA TYR A 192 0.18 -7.54 -22.11
C TYR A 192 -1.17 -7.96 -21.52
N ALA A 193 -1.94 -7.06 -20.89
CA ALA A 193 -3.29 -7.42 -20.51
C ALA A 193 -4.17 -7.63 -21.76
N PRO A 194 -5.18 -8.52 -21.71
CA PRO A 194 -6.03 -8.78 -22.86
C PRO A 194 -6.57 -7.50 -23.52
N LEU A 195 -6.56 -7.45 -24.85
CA LEU A 195 -6.72 -6.26 -25.70
C LEU A 195 -5.49 -5.32 -25.67
N PRO A 196 -4.34 -5.75 -26.24
CA PRO A 196 -3.11 -4.93 -26.29
C PRO A 196 -3.32 -3.57 -26.95
N GLY A 197 -2.60 -2.55 -26.47
CA GLY A 197 -2.63 -1.18 -27.01
C GLY A 197 -3.82 -0.34 -26.56
N VAL A 198 -4.81 -0.94 -25.89
CA VAL A 198 -5.91 -0.20 -25.24
C VAL A 198 -5.44 0.26 -23.87
N ARG A 199 -5.60 1.55 -23.54
CA ARG A 199 -5.35 2.06 -22.18
C ARG A 199 -6.28 1.37 -21.19
N LYS A 200 -5.71 0.78 -20.15
CA LYS A 200 -6.44 0.18 -19.03
C LYS A 200 -6.04 0.78 -17.70
N TYR A 201 -4.88 1.42 -17.61
CA TYR A 201 -4.34 1.89 -16.36
C TYR A 201 -4.54 3.40 -16.14
N TRP A 202 -5.01 3.72 -14.94
CA TRP A 202 -5.31 5.07 -14.49
C TRP A 202 -4.70 5.27 -13.11
N ARG A 203 -3.73 6.19 -13.00
CA ARG A 203 -3.11 6.58 -11.73
C ARG A 203 -3.58 7.97 -11.35
N LEU A 204 -4.22 8.08 -10.20
CA LEU A 204 -4.54 9.34 -9.55
C LEU A 204 -3.61 9.47 -8.35
N ASN A 205 -2.77 10.49 -8.33
CA ASN A 205 -1.88 10.73 -7.20
C ASN A 205 -1.70 12.23 -7.01
N VAL A 206 -1.84 12.71 -5.77
CA VAL A 206 -1.76 14.15 -5.48
C VAL A 206 -0.32 14.61 -5.57
N ALA A 207 -0.03 15.60 -6.39
CA ALA A 207 1.35 16.00 -6.64
C ALA A 207 1.48 17.46 -7.08
N THR A 208 2.18 18.25 -6.26
CA THR A 208 2.57 19.61 -6.66
C THR A 208 4.01 19.59 -7.15
N LYS A 209 4.22 19.73 -8.46
CA LYS A 209 5.58 19.93 -9.00
C LYS A 209 6.15 21.25 -8.47
N GLN A 210 7.42 21.22 -8.07
CA GLN A 210 8.13 22.45 -7.75
C GLN A 210 8.58 23.13 -9.05
N ASP A 211 8.25 24.42 -9.21
CA ASP A 211 8.61 25.18 -10.40
C ASP A 211 10.12 25.14 -10.67
N GLY A 212 10.48 24.80 -11.92
CA GLY A 212 11.87 24.74 -12.37
C GLY A 212 12.69 23.57 -11.82
N LYS A 213 12.08 22.60 -11.14
CA LYS A 213 12.76 21.41 -10.60
C LYS A 213 12.08 20.12 -11.05
N ASP A 214 12.87 19.07 -11.23
CA ASP A 214 12.37 17.69 -11.33
C ASP A 214 12.13 17.13 -9.92
N ASP A 215 11.24 17.77 -9.17
CA ASP A 215 10.94 17.44 -7.77
C ASP A 215 9.49 17.81 -7.45
N PHE A 216 8.96 17.18 -6.40
CA PHE A 216 7.61 17.39 -5.91
C PHE A 216 7.66 18.03 -4.53
N GLN A 217 6.68 18.87 -4.22
CA GLN A 217 6.46 19.30 -2.86
C GLN A 217 5.86 18.13 -2.10
N SER A 218 6.56 17.66 -1.07
CA SER A 218 6.06 16.58 -0.24
C SER A 218 4.71 16.98 0.36
N PRO A 219 3.69 16.11 0.31
CA PRO A 219 2.63 16.18 1.31
C PRO A 219 3.29 16.10 2.69
N GLU A 220 2.71 16.79 3.67
CA GLU A 220 3.23 16.85 5.05
C GLU A 220 3.37 15.43 5.66
N ALA A 221 3.97 15.32 6.84
CA ALA A 221 4.26 14.02 7.44
C ALA A 221 3.01 13.13 7.55
N HIS A 222 3.19 11.81 7.40
CA HIS A 222 2.08 10.83 7.36
C HIS A 222 1.14 10.88 8.58
N ASP A 223 1.61 11.44 9.68
CA ASP A 223 0.93 11.55 10.96
C ASP A 223 0.55 13.00 11.33
N ASP A 224 0.78 13.98 10.45
CA ASP A 224 0.40 15.37 10.68
C ASP A 224 -1.07 15.60 10.37
N THR A 225 -1.93 15.49 11.38
CA THR A 225 -3.36 15.70 11.22
C THR A 225 -3.72 17.15 10.90
N LYS A 226 -2.83 18.13 11.15
CA LYS A 226 -3.08 19.54 10.83
C LYS A 226 -2.94 19.81 9.33
N ALA A 227 -2.21 18.95 8.63
CA ALA A 227 -2.05 18.95 7.19
C ALA A 227 -3.33 18.64 6.42
N LEU A 228 -4.30 17.98 7.06
CA LEU A 228 -5.43 17.37 6.35
C LEU A 228 -6.23 18.39 5.54
N GLU A 229 -6.48 19.57 6.09
CA GLU A 229 -7.18 20.64 5.37
C GLU A 229 -6.41 21.09 4.13
N TYR A 230 -5.09 21.23 4.24
CA TYR A 230 -4.23 21.58 3.11
C TYR A 230 -4.23 20.48 2.04
N LEU A 231 -4.14 19.21 2.44
CA LEU A 231 -4.21 18.07 1.52
C LEU A 231 -5.55 17.99 0.80
N MET A 232 -6.65 18.30 1.48
CA MET A 232 -7.98 18.37 0.86
C MET A 232 -8.04 19.47 -0.21
N VAL A 233 -7.51 20.66 0.09
CA VAL A 233 -7.44 21.77 -0.88
C VAL A 233 -6.59 21.40 -2.10
N LEU A 234 -5.44 20.75 -1.90
CA LEU A 234 -4.61 20.26 -3.01
C LEU A 234 -5.35 19.21 -3.84
N THR A 235 -6.03 18.27 -3.19
CA THR A 235 -6.79 17.21 -3.86
C THR A 235 -7.93 17.80 -4.69
N ASP A 236 -8.67 18.79 -4.18
CA ASP A 236 -9.74 19.47 -4.90
C ASP A 236 -9.23 20.21 -6.14
N LYS A 237 -8.02 20.78 -6.06
CA LYS A 237 -7.35 21.38 -7.21
C LYS A 237 -6.97 20.32 -8.23
N ASP A 238 -6.31 19.24 -7.81
CA ASP A 238 -5.90 18.15 -8.70
C ASP A 238 -7.09 17.49 -9.39
N ILE A 239 -8.24 17.33 -8.71
CA ILE A 239 -9.48 16.83 -9.32
C ILE A 239 -9.94 17.72 -10.48
N LYS A 240 -9.85 19.05 -10.32
CA LYS A 240 -10.23 20.00 -11.38
C LYS A 240 -9.23 19.95 -12.54
N ASP A 241 -7.94 19.95 -12.24
CA ASP A 241 -6.87 19.93 -13.24
C ASP A 241 -6.87 18.60 -14.03
N LEU A 242 -7.30 17.50 -13.40
CA LEU A 242 -7.38 16.16 -14.00
C LEU A 242 -8.79 15.79 -14.48
N ALA A 243 -9.74 16.72 -14.58
CA ALA A 243 -11.14 16.41 -14.85
C ALA A 243 -11.36 15.51 -16.10
N LEU A 244 -10.69 15.81 -17.21
CA LEU A 244 -10.77 15.00 -18.43
C LEU A 244 -10.18 13.59 -18.25
N PHE A 245 -9.10 13.47 -17.48
CA PHE A 245 -8.48 12.19 -17.18
C PHE A 245 -9.37 11.34 -16.27
N ILE A 246 -9.96 11.94 -15.24
CA ILE A 246 -10.92 11.29 -14.34
C ILE A 246 -12.16 10.84 -15.12
N GLN A 247 -12.67 11.68 -16.04
CA GLN A 247 -13.80 11.29 -16.90
C GLN A 247 -13.45 10.06 -17.75
N GLY A 248 -12.28 10.02 -18.38
CA GLY A 248 -11.86 8.85 -19.15
C GLY A 248 -11.74 7.57 -18.29
N CYS A 249 -11.30 7.70 -17.04
CA CYS A 249 -11.30 6.58 -16.09
C CYS A 249 -12.73 6.13 -15.74
N ALA A 250 -13.64 7.07 -15.51
CA ALA A 250 -15.04 6.78 -15.20
C ALA A 250 -15.75 6.08 -16.37
N ASP A 251 -15.46 6.51 -17.60
CA ASP A 251 -15.97 5.89 -18.82
C ASP A 251 -15.46 4.43 -18.93
N ALA A 252 -14.17 4.21 -18.67
CA ALA A 252 -13.57 2.87 -18.69
C ALA A 252 -14.16 1.93 -17.62
N LEU A 253 -14.52 2.45 -16.44
CA LEU A 253 -15.21 1.70 -15.38
C LEU A 253 -16.67 1.39 -15.73
N SER A 254 -17.31 2.25 -16.52
CA SER A 254 -18.75 2.16 -16.84
C SER A 254 -19.05 1.23 -18.03
N VAL A 255 -18.02 0.72 -18.72
CA VAL A 255 -18.18 -0.25 -19.81
C VAL A 255 -18.75 -1.55 -19.26
N LYS A 256 -20.07 -1.73 -19.40
CA LYS A 256 -20.73 -3.02 -19.16
C LYS A 256 -20.37 -3.98 -20.32
N LYS A 257 -19.91 -5.18 -19.97
CA LYS A 257 -19.79 -6.33 -20.88
C LYS A 257 -20.66 -7.45 -20.36
#